data_AF-A0A5C4U541-F1
#
_entry.id   AF-A0A5C4U541-F1
#
_cell.length_a   1.000
_cell.length_b   1.000
_cell.length_c   1.000
_cell.angle_alpha   90.00
_cell.angle_beta   90.00
_cell.angle_gamma   90.00
#
_symmetry.space_group_name_H-M   'P 1'
#
loop_
_entity.id
_entity.type
_entity.pdbx_description
1 polymer ?
#
loop_
_entity_poly.entity_id
_entity_poly.type
_entity_poly.pdbx_seq_one_letter_code
_entity_poly.pdbx_strand_id
1 'polypeptide(L)'
;METTVHWNSYGHVLAERLRSLRAARGVSQGHLAELAGLSRNVISNLERNETSAGSSSDPRLSTIYRLAKALSVPPFVLLPGAHRHVDAVCVSHESEISAQWPTCPEDTARYSDYFLALGERGDTPEFALD
;
A
#
# COMPACT_ATOMS: atom_id res chain seq x y z
N MET A 1 17.82 -27.32 -5.04
CA MET A 1 17.69 -26.60 -3.75
C MET A 1 16.52 -25.67 -3.92
N GLU A 2 15.40 -25.91 -3.23
CA GLU A 2 14.15 -25.22 -3.47
C GLU A 2 14.21 -23.84 -2.81
N THR A 3 14.34 -22.79 -3.63
CA THR A 3 14.42 -21.39 -3.19
C THR A 3 13.01 -20.93 -2.79
N THR A 4 12.54 -21.32 -1.61
CA THR A 4 11.22 -20.93 -1.14
C THR A 4 11.21 -19.45 -0.76
N VAL A 5 10.32 -18.68 -1.38
CA VAL A 5 10.10 -17.27 -1.07
C VAL A 5 9.67 -17.14 0.39
N HIS A 6 10.42 -16.36 1.19
CA HIS A 6 10.06 -16.14 2.60
C HIS A 6 8.90 -15.13 2.72
N TRP A 7 7.68 -15.63 2.54
CA TRP A 7 6.47 -14.80 2.44
C TRP A 7 6.26 -13.85 3.63
N ASN A 8 6.72 -14.23 4.83
CA ASN A 8 6.61 -13.37 6.00
C ASN A 8 7.37 -12.05 5.87
N SER A 9 8.52 -12.07 5.20
CA SER A 9 9.31 -10.85 4.96
C SER A 9 8.62 -9.94 3.94
N TYR A 10 8.04 -10.51 2.88
CA TYR A 10 7.28 -9.74 1.88
C TYR A 10 6.00 -9.13 2.47
N GLY A 11 5.24 -9.93 3.23
CA GLY A 11 4.04 -9.47 3.92
C GLY A 11 4.32 -8.37 4.95
N HIS A 12 5.44 -8.46 5.69
CA HIS A 12 5.85 -7.42 6.63
C HIS A 12 6.12 -6.08 5.91
N VAL A 13 6.91 -6.09 4.83
CA VAL A 13 7.21 -4.88 4.06
C VAL A 13 5.95 -4.28 3.43
N LEU A 14 5.02 -5.10 2.94
CA LEU A 14 3.72 -4.63 2.46
C LEU A 14 2.93 -3.92 3.57
N ALA A 15 2.88 -4.52 4.76
CA ALA A 15 2.17 -3.97 5.92
C ALA A 15 2.72 -2.59 6.34
N GLU A 16 4.05 -2.46 6.37
CA GLU A 16 4.71 -1.18 6.68
C GLU A 16 4.42 -0.13 5.62
N ARG A 17 4.53 -0.47 4.33
CA ARG A 17 4.25 0.46 3.23
C ARG A 17 2.80 0.94 3.24
N LEU A 18 1.85 0.03 3.43
CA LEU A 18 0.43 0.36 3.52
C LEU A 18 0.16 1.36 4.66
N ARG A 19 0.68 1.06 5.86
CA ARG A 19 0.53 1.91 7.04
C ARG A 19 1.18 3.29 6.86
N SER A 20 2.38 3.34 6.28
CA SER A 20 3.11 4.59 6.04
C SER A 20 2.40 5.48 5.02
N LEU A 21 1.96 4.92 3.89
CA LEU A 21 1.21 5.67 2.88
C LEU A 21 -0.13 6.16 3.44
N ARG A 22 -0.84 5.30 4.18
CA ARG A 22 -2.10 5.69 4.82
C ARG A 22 -1.91 6.86 5.78
N ALA A 23 -0.88 6.79 6.62
CA ALA A 23 -0.55 7.85 7.57
C ALA A 23 -0.13 9.14 6.86
N ALA A 24 0.69 9.06 5.81
CA ALA A 24 1.09 10.21 5.00
C ALA A 24 -0.12 10.91 4.34
N ARG A 25 -1.11 10.14 3.89
CA ARG A 25 -2.39 10.67 3.38
C ARG A 25 -3.28 11.29 4.45
N GLY A 26 -3.01 11.06 5.74
CA GLY A 26 -3.82 11.57 6.85
C GLY A 26 -5.13 10.82 7.07
N VAL A 27 -5.33 9.64 6.45
CA VAL A 27 -6.57 8.86 6.58
C VAL A 27 -6.48 7.82 7.68
N SER A 28 -7.60 7.57 8.37
CA SER A 28 -7.73 6.47 9.32
C SER A 28 -7.83 5.11 8.60
N GLN A 29 -7.66 4.01 9.32
CA GLN A 29 -7.91 2.67 8.76
C GLN A 29 -9.36 2.50 8.28
N GLY A 30 -10.33 3.14 8.97
CA GLY A 30 -11.74 3.10 8.59
C GLY A 30 -11.99 3.86 7.30
N HIS A 31 -11.46 5.08 7.20
CA HIS A 31 -11.62 5.90 6.01
C HIS A 31 -10.92 5.26 4.79
N LEU A 32 -9.70 4.70 4.96
CA LEU A 32 -9.07 3.93 3.88
C LEU A 32 -9.91 2.73 3.45
N ALA A 33 -10.56 2.05 4.40
CA ALA A 33 -11.44 0.94 4.09
C ALA A 33 -12.62 1.38 3.22
N GLU A 34 -13.27 2.49 3.57
CA GLU A 34 -14.38 3.09 2.80
C GLU A 34 -13.94 3.46 1.38
N LEU A 35 -12.85 4.22 1.23
CA LEU A 35 -12.28 4.61 -0.07
C LEU A 35 -11.93 3.39 -0.93
N ALA A 36 -11.39 2.33 -0.32
CA ALA A 36 -11.07 1.09 -1.02
C ALA A 36 -12.29 0.17 -1.24
N GLY A 37 -13.42 0.41 -0.56
CA GLY A 37 -14.60 -0.45 -0.46
C GLY A 37 -14.37 -1.76 0.32
N LEU A 38 -13.35 -1.79 1.18
CA LEU A 38 -12.96 -2.94 2.00
C LEU A 38 -13.56 -2.80 3.41
N SER A 39 -13.47 -3.84 4.23
CA SER A 39 -13.78 -3.71 5.66
C SER A 39 -12.57 -3.15 6.42
N ARG A 40 -12.80 -2.39 7.51
CA ARG A 40 -11.73 -1.93 8.40
C ARG A 40 -10.88 -3.09 8.92
N ASN A 41 -11.49 -4.26 9.14
CA ASN A 41 -10.78 -5.46 9.58
C ASN A 41 -9.75 -5.93 8.54
N VAL A 42 -10.07 -5.86 7.24
CA VAL A 42 -9.11 -6.16 6.17
C VAL A 42 -7.91 -5.20 6.25
N ILE A 43 -8.15 -3.89 6.40
CA ILE A 43 -7.04 -2.92 6.52
C ILE A 43 -6.18 -3.22 7.75
N SER A 44 -6.79 -3.46 8.91
CA SER A 44 -6.09 -3.79 10.15
C SER A 44 -5.25 -5.06 10.03
N ASN A 45 -5.77 -6.12 9.42
CA ASN A 45 -5.06 -7.38 9.22
C ASN A 45 -3.87 -7.22 8.28
N LEU A 46 -4.05 -6.48 7.18
CA LEU A 46 -2.97 -6.18 6.25
C LEU A 46 -1.85 -5.37 6.93
N GLU A 47 -2.18 -4.33 7.70
CA GLU A 47 -1.17 -3.50 8.40
C GLU A 47 -0.44 -4.24 9.54
N ARG A 48 -0.98 -5.36 10.01
CA ARG A 48 -0.34 -6.24 11.00
C ARG A 48 0.40 -7.41 10.37
N ASN A 49 0.31 -7.58 9.06
CA ASN A 49 0.78 -8.79 8.35
C ASN A 49 0.19 -10.08 8.96
N GLU A 50 -1.10 -10.08 9.29
CA GLU A 50 -1.76 -11.22 9.93
C GLU A 50 -2.96 -11.69 9.11
N THR A 51 -3.16 -13.00 9.02
CA THR A 51 -4.41 -13.60 8.56
C THR A 51 -5.18 -14.20 9.72
N SER A 52 -6.46 -14.53 9.51
CA SER A 52 -7.26 -15.28 10.48
C SER A 52 -6.69 -16.67 10.82
N ALA A 53 -5.75 -17.18 10.01
CA ALA A 53 -5.05 -18.44 10.23
C ALA A 53 -3.67 -18.28 10.92
N GLY A 54 -3.30 -17.06 11.32
CA GLY A 54 -2.01 -16.77 11.98
C GLY A 54 -0.80 -16.76 11.05
N SER A 55 -1.02 -16.78 9.72
CA SER A 55 0.02 -16.65 8.71
C SER A 55 0.17 -15.21 8.23
N SER A 56 1.24 -14.93 7.48
CA SER A 56 1.47 -13.64 6.83
C SER A 56 0.41 -13.33 5.78
N SER A 57 0.04 -12.06 5.66
CA SER A 57 -1.01 -11.61 4.74
C SER A 57 -0.66 -11.88 3.28
N ASP A 58 -1.57 -12.50 2.54
CA ASP A 58 -1.50 -12.67 1.08
C ASP A 58 -2.72 -12.05 0.38
N PRO A 59 -2.71 -10.72 0.17
CA PRO A 59 -3.81 -10.04 -0.49
C PRO A 59 -3.86 -10.40 -1.98
N ARG A 60 -5.08 -10.65 -2.45
CA ARG A 60 -5.37 -10.76 -3.89
C ARG A 60 -4.89 -9.51 -4.63
N LEU A 61 -4.53 -9.69 -5.90
CA LEU A 61 -4.19 -8.59 -6.80
C LEU A 61 -5.24 -7.46 -6.80
N SER A 62 -6.52 -7.82 -6.79
CA SER A 62 -7.61 -6.85 -6.73
C SER A 62 -7.61 -6.01 -5.45
N THR A 63 -7.17 -6.56 -4.31
CA THR A 63 -7.01 -5.81 -3.07
C THR A 63 -5.88 -4.79 -3.20
N ILE A 64 -4.72 -5.16 -3.75
CA ILE A 64 -3.60 -4.24 -3.99
C ILE A 64 -4.03 -3.07 -4.87
N TYR A 65 -4.74 -3.32 -5.98
CA TYR A 65 -5.18 -2.26 -6.89
C TYR A 65 -6.24 -1.34 -6.27
N ARG A 66 -7.12 -1.87 -5.41
CA ARG A 66 -8.11 -1.06 -4.69
C ARG A 66 -7.45 -0.14 -3.67
N LEU A 67 -6.45 -0.64 -2.94
CA LEU A 67 -5.66 0.16 -2.00
C LEU A 67 -4.84 1.22 -2.75
N ALA A 68 -4.19 0.85 -3.84
CA ALA A 68 -3.42 1.77 -4.68
C ALA A 68 -4.30 2.91 -5.20
N LYS A 69 -5.49 2.57 -5.71
CA LYS A 69 -6.49 3.57 -6.15
C LYS A 69 -6.94 4.46 -4.99
N ALA A 70 -7.26 3.90 -3.83
CA ALA A 70 -7.71 4.67 -2.66
C ALA A 70 -6.64 5.59 -2.06
N LEU A 71 -5.36 5.24 -2.22
CA LEU A 71 -4.21 6.03 -1.77
C LEU A 71 -3.66 6.96 -2.85
N SER A 72 -4.21 6.92 -4.06
CA SER A 72 -3.71 7.65 -5.24
C SER A 72 -2.22 7.43 -5.45
N VAL A 73 -1.83 6.15 -5.53
CA VAL A 73 -0.46 5.74 -5.81
C VAL A 73 -0.44 4.63 -6.86
N PRO A 74 0.67 4.45 -7.60
CA PRO A 74 0.87 3.27 -8.41
C PRO A 74 0.90 1.99 -7.55
N PRO A 75 0.36 0.85 -8.05
CA PRO A 75 0.36 -0.41 -7.29
C PRO A 75 1.75 -0.88 -6.83
N PHE A 76 2.80 -0.62 -7.60
CA PHE A 76 4.15 -1.06 -7.29
C PHE A 76 4.71 -0.44 -5.99
N VAL A 77 4.18 0.71 -5.57
CA VAL A 77 4.59 1.37 -4.32
C VAL A 77 4.19 0.51 -3.12
N LEU A 78 3.08 -0.22 -3.21
CA LEU A 78 2.66 -1.19 -2.17
C LEU A 78 3.48 -2.48 -2.24
N LEU A 79 3.99 -2.85 -3.42
CA LEU A 79 4.62 -4.16 -3.64
C LEU A 79 6.06 -4.23 -3.08
N PRO A 80 6.34 -5.12 -2.12
CA PRO A 80 7.70 -5.36 -1.63
C PRO A 80 8.64 -5.79 -2.77
N GLY A 81 9.85 -5.23 -2.81
CA GLY A 81 10.86 -5.64 -3.80
C GLY A 81 10.49 -5.39 -5.26
N ALA A 82 9.51 -4.53 -5.57
CA ALA A 82 8.98 -4.34 -6.95
C ALA A 82 10.01 -3.95 -8.04
N HIS A 83 11.20 -3.51 -7.65
CA HIS A 83 12.30 -3.12 -8.53
C HIS A 83 13.47 -4.11 -8.50
N ARG A 84 13.28 -5.30 -7.91
CA ARG A 84 14.30 -6.34 -7.71
C ARG A 84 13.75 -7.68 -8.20
N HIS A 85 14.66 -8.60 -8.54
CA HIS A 85 14.27 -9.99 -8.73
C HIS A 85 13.75 -10.61 -7.42
N VAL A 86 12.75 -11.49 -7.53
CA VAL A 86 12.18 -12.19 -6.38
C VAL A 86 13.14 -13.29 -5.95
N ASP A 87 13.95 -12.99 -4.94
CA ASP A 87 14.83 -13.95 -4.27
C ASP A 87 14.21 -14.45 -2.95
N ALA A 88 14.80 -15.48 -2.35
CA ALA A 88 14.37 -16.05 -1.06
C ALA A 88 14.28 -14.99 0.06
N VAL A 89 15.10 -13.94 -0.03
CA VAL A 89 15.14 -12.79 0.88
C VAL A 89 15.18 -11.52 0.03
N CYS A 90 14.38 -10.50 0.38
CA CYS A 90 14.38 -9.20 -0.30
C CYS A 90 15.71 -8.46 -0.02
N VAL A 91 16.66 -8.54 -0.96
CA VAL A 91 17.98 -7.87 -0.90
C VAL A 91 18.13 -6.81 -1.97
N SER A 92 18.97 -5.81 -1.72
CA SER A 92 19.04 -4.64 -2.59
C SER A 92 19.95 -4.77 -3.81
N HIS A 93 19.43 -5.14 -5.00
CA HIS A 93 20.10 -4.94 -6.29
C HIS A 93 19.30 -4.19 -7.37
N GLU A 94 20.01 -3.45 -8.22
CA GLU A 94 19.48 -2.57 -9.27
C GLU A 94 18.88 -3.37 -10.45
N SER A 95 17.74 -2.92 -10.99
CA SER A 95 17.17 -3.41 -12.25
C SER A 95 16.70 -2.25 -13.12
N GLU A 96 16.90 -2.38 -14.43
CA GLU A 96 16.80 -1.32 -15.46
C GLU A 96 15.36 -0.88 -15.83
N ILE A 97 14.31 -1.35 -15.15
CA ILE A 97 12.97 -0.78 -15.28
C ILE A 97 12.85 0.42 -14.34
N SER A 98 12.88 1.62 -14.91
CA SER A 98 12.75 2.87 -14.15
C SER A 98 11.28 3.11 -13.72
N ALA A 99 10.89 2.54 -12.58
CA ALA A 99 9.67 2.92 -11.88
C ALA A 99 9.97 4.15 -11.00
N GLN A 100 9.66 5.34 -11.50
CA GLN A 100 9.84 6.60 -10.76
C GLN A 100 8.55 6.94 -10.02
N TRP A 101 8.66 7.06 -8.70
CA TRP A 101 7.64 7.61 -7.81
C TRP A 101 8.33 8.00 -6.49
N PRO A 102 8.06 9.18 -5.92
CA PRO A 102 7.16 10.24 -6.42
C PRO A 102 7.73 10.97 -7.64
N THR A 103 6.84 11.58 -8.43
CA THR A 103 7.15 12.39 -9.62
C THR A 103 6.63 13.82 -9.52
N CYS A 104 5.65 14.06 -8.65
CA CYS A 104 5.11 15.38 -8.33
C CYS A 104 4.82 15.49 -6.82
N PRO A 105 4.64 16.71 -6.27
CA PRO A 105 4.37 16.89 -4.83
C PRO A 105 3.14 16.14 -4.33
N GLU A 106 2.09 16.05 -5.14
CA GLU A 106 0.83 15.34 -4.86
C GLU A 106 1.05 13.86 -4.52
N ASP A 107 2.06 13.24 -5.14
CA ASP A 107 2.37 11.82 -4.90
C ASP A 107 2.65 11.54 -3.41
N THR A 108 3.25 12.48 -2.68
CA THR A 108 3.55 12.31 -1.24
C THR A 108 2.69 13.17 -0.32
N ALA A 109 1.93 14.11 -0.88
CA ALA A 109 1.13 15.05 -0.11
C ALA A 109 0.03 14.36 0.70
N ARG A 110 -0.32 14.99 1.83
CA ARG A 110 -1.52 14.65 2.59
C ARG A 110 -2.77 14.98 1.76
N TYR A 111 -3.87 14.28 1.98
CA TYR A 111 -5.15 14.76 1.44
C TYR A 111 -5.55 16.09 2.08
N SER A 112 -6.29 16.92 1.32
CA SER A 112 -6.83 18.17 1.83
C SER A 112 -7.78 17.90 3.01
N ASP A 113 -7.94 18.87 3.91
CA ASP A 113 -8.90 18.73 5.01
C ASP A 113 -10.33 18.55 4.49
N TYR A 114 -10.65 19.13 3.34
CA TYR A 114 -11.91 18.94 2.64
C TYR A 114 -12.10 17.48 2.23
N PHE A 115 -11.13 16.89 1.53
CA PHE A 115 -11.22 15.49 1.10
C PHE A 115 -11.22 14.53 2.31
N LEU A 116 -10.48 14.83 3.36
CA LEU A 116 -10.49 14.02 4.58
C LEU A 116 -11.84 14.03 5.30
N ALA A 117 -12.60 15.12 5.18
CA ALA A 117 -13.91 15.26 5.81
C ALA A 117 -15.07 14.70 4.97
N LEU A 118 -14.98 14.81 3.63
CA LEU A 118 -16.12 14.58 2.72
C LEU A 118 -15.83 13.63 1.55
N GLY A 119 -14.57 13.23 1.35
CA GLY A 119 -14.19 12.39 0.21
C GLY A 119 -14.81 11.00 0.29
N GLU A 120 -15.43 10.57 -0.80
CA GLU A 120 -16.05 9.26 -0.91
C GLU A 120 -15.33 8.35 -1.92
N ARG A 121 -15.74 7.08 -1.92
CA ARG A 121 -15.22 6.10 -2.87
C ARG A 121 -15.59 6.50 -4.30
N GLY A 122 -14.56 6.78 -5.10
CA GLY A 122 -14.71 7.10 -6.52
C GLY A 122 -14.42 8.55 -6.84
N ASP A 123 -14.33 9.39 -5.81
CA ASP A 123 -13.95 10.80 -5.95
C ASP A 123 -12.50 10.94 -6.40
N THR A 124 -12.23 12.07 -7.04
CA THR A 124 -10.85 12.50 -7.32
C THR A 124 -10.32 13.21 -6.08
N PRO A 125 -9.22 12.75 -5.47
CA PRO A 125 -8.70 13.35 -4.26
C PRO A 125 -8.05 14.70 -4.54
N GLU A 126 -8.23 15.60 -3.56
CA GLU A 126 -7.51 16.86 -3.47
C GLU A 126 -6.40 16.72 -2.42
N PHE A 127 -5.27 17.38 -2.66
CA PHE A 127 -4.07 17.29 -1.84
C PHE A 127 -3.79 18.62 -1.15
N ALA A 128 -3.32 18.57 0.09
CA ALA A 128 -2.77 19.72 0.78
C ALA A 128 -1.33 19.95 0.28
N LEU A 129 -1.19 20.85 -0.69
CA LEU A 129 0.10 21.31 -1.19
C LEU A 129 0.51 22.55 -0.39
N ASP A 130 1.65 22.47 0.28
CA ASP A 130 2.26 23.60 1.00
C ASP A 130 2.82 24.67 0.02
#